data_AF-A0AA88HSW3-F1
#
_entry.id   AF-A0AA88HSW3-F1
#
_cell.length_a   1.000
_cell.length_b   1.000
_cell.length_c   1.000
_cell.angle_alpha   90.00
_cell.angle_beta   90.00
_cell.angle_gamma   90.00
#
_symmetry.space_group_name_H-M   'P 1'
#
loop_
_entity.id
_entity.type
_entity.pdbx_description
1 polymer ?
#
loop_
_entity_poly.entity_id
_entity_poly.type
_entity_poly.pdbx_seq_one_letter_code
_entity_poly.pdbx_strand_id
1 'polypeptide(L)' 'MVKKMEITQHAKYTCTFCGKDAMKRTCVGIWSCKRCRKTVAGGAWVYSTTAAATVRSAVRRLREMKEQ' A
#
# COMPACT_ATOMS: atom_id res chain seq x y z
N MET A 1 1.63 20.04 -9.60
CA MET A 1 1.61 19.17 -8.40
C MET A 1 0.35 18.29 -8.34
N VAL A 2 -0.85 18.88 -8.46
CA VAL A 2 -2.14 18.15 -8.46
C VAL A 2 -2.18 17.00 -9.47
N LYS A 3 -1.74 17.24 -10.72
CA LYS A 3 -1.68 16.21 -11.76
C LYS A 3 -1.00 14.91 -11.31
N LYS A 4 0.13 15.00 -10.58
CA LYS A 4 0.84 13.81 -10.09
C LYS A 4 -0.01 13.05 -9.07
N MET A 5 -0.64 13.76 -8.15
CA MET A 5 -1.49 13.18 -7.11
C MET A 5 -2.74 12.53 -7.70
N GLU A 6 -3.33 13.15 -8.72
CA GLU A 6 -4.48 12.61 -9.44
C GLU A 6 -4.15 11.35 -10.24
N ILE A 7 -2.99 11.32 -10.89
CA ILE A 7 -2.52 10.13 -11.61
C ILE A 7 -2.30 8.99 -10.60
N THR A 8 -1.59 9.25 -9.51
CA THR A 8 -1.27 8.18 -8.54
C THR A 8 -2.50 7.64 -7.82
N GLN A 9 -3.47 8.49 -7.45
CA GLN A 9 -4.66 8.01 -6.75
C GLN A 9 -5.60 7.17 -7.63
N HIS A 10 -5.60 7.41 -8.95
CA HIS A 10 -6.46 6.70 -9.91
C HIS A 10 -5.76 5.50 -10.58
N ALA A 11 -4.44 5.39 -10.43
CA ALA A 11 -3.67 4.25 -10.90
C ALA A 11 -4.16 2.94 -10.26
N LYS A 12 -4.00 1.83 -10.99
CA LYS A 12 -4.13 0.48 -10.44
C LYS A 12 -2.76 0.05 -9.90
N TYR A 13 -2.77 -0.55 -8.73
CA TYR A 13 -1.57 -1.12 -8.12
C TYR A 13 -1.66 -2.64 -8.04
N THR A 14 -0.49 -3.27 -7.97
CA THR A 14 -0.35 -4.71 -7.75
C THR A 14 -0.80 -5.09 -6.34
N CYS A 15 -1.76 -6.00 -6.26
CA CYS A 15 -2.26 -6.52 -5.00
C CYS A 15 -1.26 -7.53 -4.40
N THR A 16 -0.78 -7.28 -3.20
CA THR A 16 0.15 -8.19 -2.49
C THR A 16 -0.46 -9.53 -2.10
N PHE A 17 -1.79 -9.65 -2.09
CA PHE A 17 -2.49 -10.89 -1.71
C PHE A 17 -2.72 -11.83 -2.89
N CYS A 18 -3.04 -11.28 -4.07
CA CYS A 18 -3.43 -12.09 -5.23
C CYS A 18 -2.57 -11.86 -6.47
N GLY A 19 -1.54 -11.03 -6.39
CA GLY A 19 -0.58 -10.73 -7.47
C GLY A 19 -1.13 -9.94 -8.66
N LYS A 20 -2.43 -9.59 -8.66
CA LYS A 20 -3.09 -8.94 -9.80
C LYS A 20 -3.10 -7.41 -9.65
N ASP A 21 -2.96 -6.69 -10.76
CA ASP A 21 -3.08 -5.23 -10.86
C ASP A 21 -4.55 -4.77 -10.78
N ALA A 22 -5.12 -4.93 -9.60
CA ALA A 22 -6.53 -4.66 -9.33
C ALA A 22 -6.77 -3.89 -8.03
N MET A 23 -5.71 -3.44 -7.36
CA MET A 23 -5.81 -2.61 -6.17
C MET A 23 -6.13 -1.17 -6.58
N LYS A 24 -7.24 -0.62 -6.09
CA LYS A 24 -7.70 0.74 -6.39
C LYS A 24 -8.09 1.46 -5.10
N ARG A 25 -7.91 2.78 -5.07
CA ARG A 25 -8.35 3.62 -3.95
C ARG A 25 -9.88 3.66 -3.88
N THR A 26 -10.42 3.46 -2.68
CA THR A 26 -11.85 3.62 -2.39
C THR A 26 -12.11 4.94 -1.69
N CYS A 27 -11.35 5.23 -0.64
CA CYS A 27 -11.39 6.48 0.12
C CYS A 27 -9.95 6.90 0.47
N VAL A 28 -9.78 8.06 1.11
CA VAL A 28 -8.47 8.48 1.61
C VAL A 28 -7.90 7.38 2.53
N GLY A 29 -6.72 6.88 2.20
CA GLY A 29 -6.04 5.85 2.99
C GLY A 29 -6.63 4.43 2.90
N ILE A 30 -7.72 4.22 2.16
CA ILE A 30 -8.38 2.92 2.02
C ILE A 30 -8.27 2.43 0.57
N TRP A 31 -7.71 1.24 0.41
CA TRP A 31 -7.47 0.60 -0.88
C TRP A 31 -8.15 -0.76 -0.93
N SER A 32 -8.84 -1.06 -2.02
CA SER A 32 -9.55 -2.33 -2.19
C SER A 32 -9.16 -2.99 -3.51
N CYS A 33 -8.90 -4.29 -3.45
CA CYS A 33 -8.61 -5.09 -4.63
C CYS A 33 -9.91 -5.65 -5.21
N LYS A 34 -10.23 -5.27 -6.45
CA LYS A 34 -11.45 -5.76 -7.13
C LYS A 34 -11.45 -7.26 -7.38
N ARG A 35 -10.28 -7.91 -7.44
CA ARG A 35 -10.15 -9.34 -7.77
C ARG A 35 -10.30 -10.26 -6.55
N CYS A 36 -9.61 -9.96 -5.46
CA CYS A 36 -9.64 -10.81 -4.25
C CYS A 36 -10.47 -10.23 -3.10
N ARG A 37 -11.09 -9.06 -3.31
CA ARG A 37 -11.92 -8.33 -2.34
C ARG A 37 -11.24 -8.01 -1.01
N LYS A 38 -9.91 -8.07 -0.94
CA LYS A 38 -9.14 -7.59 0.20
C LYS A 38 -9.11 -6.07 0.20
N THR A 39 -9.37 -5.50 1.38
CA THR A 39 -9.28 -4.07 1.64
C THR A 39 -8.17 -3.84 2.66
N VAL A 40 -7.34 -2.83 2.42
CA VAL A 40 -6.19 -2.51 3.27
C VAL A 40 -6.02 -1.01 3.45
N ALA A 41 -5.39 -0.65 4.57
CA ALA A 41 -4.91 0.70 4.80
C ALA A 41 -3.64 0.96 3.97
N GLY A 42 -3.59 2.13 3.33
CA GLY A 42 -2.47 2.58 2.50
C GLY A 42 -2.29 4.09 2.59
N GLY A 43 -1.54 4.67 1.66
CA GLY A 43 -1.35 6.12 1.61
C GLY A 43 -2.59 6.86 1.10
N ALA A 44 -2.61 8.19 1.29
CA ALA A 44 -3.71 9.04 0.82
C ALA A 44 -3.85 9.04 -0.71
N TRP A 45 -2.72 9.02 -1.44
CA TRP A 45 -2.66 9.13 -2.90
C TRP A 45 -1.90 7.98 -3.58
N VAL A 46 -1.17 7.16 -2.81
CA VAL A 46 -0.38 6.02 -3.28
C VAL A 46 -0.67 4.81 -2.40
N TYR A 47 -0.68 3.61 -2.99
CA TYR A 47 -0.98 2.37 -2.26
C TYR A 47 0.00 2.10 -1.10
N SER A 48 1.31 2.24 -1.34
CA SER A 48 2.35 2.11 -0.31
C SER A 48 3.19 3.37 -0.25
N THR A 49 3.25 4.00 0.92
CA THR A 49 4.14 5.15 1.17
C THR A 49 5.56 4.67 1.46
N THR A 50 6.56 5.49 1.11
CA THR A 50 7.98 5.23 1.42
C THR A 50 8.24 5.13 2.91
N ALA A 51 7.69 6.04 3.72
CA ALA A 51 7.83 6.00 5.18
C ALA A 51 7.33 4.69 5.80
N ALA A 52 6.13 4.23 5.41
CA ALA A 52 5.61 2.94 5.88
C ALA A 52 6.49 1.75 5.47
N ALA A 53 7.13 1.80 4.29
CA ALA A 53 8.07 0.75 3.88
C ALA A 53 9.32 0.73 4.79
N THR A 54 9.87 1.89 5.14
CA THR A 54 11.00 2.02 6.07
C THR A 54 10.63 1.56 7.49
N VAL A 55 9.43 1.90 7.96
CA VAL A 55 8.97 1.44 9.29
C VAL A 55 8.81 -0.08 9.30
N ARG A 56 8.24 -0.68 8.25
CA ARG A 56 8.13 -2.15 8.14
C ARG A 56 9.48 -2.85 8.20
N SER A 57 10.49 -2.34 7.49
CA SER A 57 11.83 -2.94 7.52
C SER A 57 12.52 -2.76 8.88
N ALA A 58 12.38 -1.58 9.51
CA ALA A 58 12.92 -1.33 10.84
C ALA A 58 12.28 -2.26 11.90
N VAL A 59 10.96 -2.39 11.90
CA VAL A 59 10.23 -3.28 12.82
C VAL A 59 10.63 -4.74 12.62
N ARG A 60 10.80 -5.19 11.37
CA ARG A 60 11.25 -6.56 11.08
C ARG A 60 12.62 -6.83 11.71
N ARG A 61 13.58 -5.94 11.47
CA ARG A 61 14.95 -6.05 12.03
C ARG A 61 14.95 -6.10 13.56
N LEU A 62 14.14 -5.24 14.21
CA LEU A 62 14.05 -5.22 15.67
C LEU A 62 13.45 -6.51 16.26
N ARG A 63 12.56 -7.18 15.54
CA ARG A 63 12.00 -8.48 15.96
C ARG A 63 13.04 -9.59 15.84
N GLU A 64 13.75 -9.65 14.71
CA GLU A 64 14.84 -10.61 14.49
C GLU A 64 15.94 -10.49 15.55
N MET A 65 16.29 -9.27 15.96
CA MET A 65 17.26 -9.03 17.04
C MET A 65 16.79 -9.46 18.43
N LYS A 66 15.48 -9.51 18.68
CA LYS A 66 14.90 -9.93 19.97
C LYS A 66 14.81 -11.46 20.10
N GLU A 67 14.66 -12.15 18.97
CA GLU A 67 14.50 -13.60 18.90
C GLU A 67 15.85 -14.35 18.92
N GLN A 68 16.96 -13.63 18.77
CA GLN A 68 18.33 -14.08 19.08
C GLN A 68 18.60 -13.99 20.57
#